data_AF-A0A1L0BST0-F1
#
_entry.id   AF-A0A1L0BST0-F1
#
_cell.length_a   1.000
_cell.length_b   1.000
_cell.length_c   1.000
_cell.angle_alpha   90.00
_cell.angle_beta   90.00
_cell.angle_gamma   90.00
#
_symmetry.space_group_name_H-M   'P 1'
#
loop_
_entity.id
_entity.type
_entity.pdbx_description
1 polymer ?
#
loop_
_entity_poly.entity_id
_entity_poly.type
_entity_poly.pdbx_seq_one_letter_code
_entity_poly.pdbx_strand_id
1 'polypeptide(L)'
;MDGQSITGREIFNRALLLLRGDEGSEEVRELLAHLESLDPTAAEGGVSDEFLESLERVDVSSLPANADCAICTNKFVDNEYPLLVKLPCHVQVSLKKAHVFDMDCIAPWLKMHPTCPMCRFNVNEAEKIRLQKLQEELGLSDDEAEEGWDVYG
;
A
#
# COMPACT_ATOMS: atom_id res chain seq x y z
N MET A 1 33.85 -29.45 18.99
CA MET A 1 33.45 -28.31 19.84
C MET A 1 32.62 -27.44 18.94
N ASP A 2 31.31 -27.63 18.97
CA ASP A 2 30.42 -27.14 17.93
C ASP A 2 30.01 -25.71 18.26
N GLY A 3 30.62 -24.76 17.56
CA GLY A 3 30.29 -23.34 17.67
C GLY A 3 28.97 -23.07 16.96
N GLN A 4 27.86 -23.09 17.70
CA GLN A 4 26.58 -22.62 17.18
C GLN A 4 26.68 -21.12 16.89
N SER A 5 26.66 -20.77 15.59
CA SER A 5 26.60 -19.39 15.14
C SER A 5 25.22 -18.82 15.49
N ILE A 6 25.16 -18.02 16.56
CA ILE A 6 23.95 -17.30 16.93
C ILE A 6 23.70 -16.22 15.88
N THR A 7 22.52 -16.22 15.30
CA THR A 7 22.10 -15.26 14.28
C THR A 7 21.82 -13.89 14.93
N GLY A 8 21.98 -12.80 14.18
CA GLY A 8 21.70 -11.45 14.69
C GLY A 8 20.28 -11.28 15.24
N ARG A 9 19.31 -12.02 14.70
CA ARG A 9 17.92 -12.07 15.19
C ARG A 9 17.82 -12.68 16.58
N GLU A 10 18.57 -13.73 16.88
CA GLU A 10 18.58 -14.38 18.19
C GLU A 10 19.25 -13.52 19.26
N ILE A 11 20.31 -12.79 18.88
CA ILE A 11 20.96 -11.80 19.75
C ILE A 11 19.96 -10.69 20.09
N PHE A 12 19.27 -10.17 19.07
CA PHE A 12 18.28 -9.11 19.25
C PHE A 12 17.12 -9.56 20.16
N ASN A 13 16.54 -10.74 19.92
CA ASN A 13 15.46 -11.26 20.76
C ASN A 13 15.90 -11.49 22.21
N ARG A 14 17.13 -11.97 22.43
CA ARG A 14 17.69 -12.11 23.78
C ARG A 14 17.89 -10.76 24.47
N ALA A 15 18.39 -9.77 23.74
CA ALA A 15 18.53 -8.40 24.26
C ALA A 15 17.16 -7.81 24.64
N LEU A 16 16.14 -8.03 23.81
CA LEU A 16 14.77 -7.58 24.09
C LEU A 16 14.20 -8.20 25.38
N LEU A 17 14.46 -9.50 25.60
CA LEU A 17 14.03 -10.20 26.81
C LEU A 17 14.72 -9.68 28.08
N LEU A 18 16.00 -9.29 27.98
CA LEU A 18 16.73 -8.67 29.10
C LEU A 18 16.19 -7.27 29.42
N LEU A 19 15.88 -6.47 28.40
CA LEU A 19 15.33 -5.11 28.56
C LEU A 19 13.89 -5.10 29.11
N ARG A 20 13.12 -6.17 28.89
CA ARG A 20 11.80 -6.37 29.49
C ARG A 20 11.87 -6.75 30.98
N GLY A 21 13.02 -7.24 31.46
CA GLY A 21 13.26 -7.56 32.87
C GLY A 21 13.43 -6.32 33.76
N ASP A 22 13.44 -6.53 35.07
CA ASP A 22 13.48 -5.45 36.08
C ASP A 22 14.82 -4.68 36.14
N GLU A 23 15.84 -5.14 35.40
CA GLU A 23 17.18 -4.56 35.35
C GLU A 23 17.37 -3.59 34.15
N GLY A 24 16.33 -3.39 33.34
CA GLY A 24 16.32 -2.38 32.27
C GLY A 24 16.11 -0.97 32.81
N SER A 25 16.72 0.04 32.17
CA SER A 25 16.53 1.43 32.58
C SER A 25 15.07 1.87 32.39
N GLU A 26 14.58 2.74 33.27
CA GLU A 26 13.18 3.18 33.31
C GLU A 26 12.73 3.77 31.97
N GLU A 27 13.63 4.49 31.31
CA GLU A 27 13.42 5.13 30.01
C GLU A 27 13.18 4.09 28.90
N VAL A 28 13.87 2.95 28.96
CA VAL A 28 13.70 1.86 27.98
C VAL A 28 12.39 1.12 28.22
N ARG A 29 11.97 0.98 29.47
CA ARG A 29 10.68 0.36 29.84
C ARG A 29 9.50 1.22 29.39
N GLU A 30 9.60 2.54 29.56
CA GLU A 30 8.61 3.50 29.06
C GLU A 30 8.51 3.45 27.53
N LEU A 31 9.66 3.42 26.84
CA LEU A 31 9.70 3.27 25.38
C LEU A 31 9.08 1.94 24.91
N LEU A 32 9.40 0.83 25.58
CA LEU A 32 8.84 -0.49 25.27
C LEU A 32 7.32 -0.53 25.49
N ALA A 33 6.83 0.02 26.60
CA ALA A 33 5.40 0.12 26.86
C ALA A 33 4.69 0.98 25.81
N HIS A 34 5.32 2.07 25.37
CA HIS A 34 4.78 2.89 24.29
C HIS A 34 4.72 2.12 22.97
N LEU A 35 5.78 1.41 22.58
CA LEU A 35 5.81 0.58 21.37
C LEU A 35 4.83 -0.60 21.41
N GLU A 36 4.62 -1.22 22.58
CA GLU A 36 3.62 -2.29 22.77
C GLU A 36 2.18 -1.76 22.72
N SER A 37 1.98 -0.49 23.09
CA SER A 37 0.68 0.18 22.96
C SER A 37 0.37 0.64 21.53
N LEU A 38 1.40 0.79 20.69
CA LEU A 38 1.21 0.98 19.26
C LEU A 38 0.79 -0.36 18.68
N ASP A 39 -0.49 -0.47 18.32
CA ASP A 39 -0.95 -1.58 17.51
C ASP A 39 -0.50 -1.32 16.06
N PRO A 40 0.47 -2.09 15.51
CA PRO A 40 0.92 -1.93 14.13
C PRO A 40 -0.20 -2.27 13.12
N THR A 41 -1.28 -2.90 13.57
CA THR A 41 -2.48 -3.23 12.80
C THR A 41 -3.63 -2.23 13.00
N ALA A 42 -3.54 -1.31 13.97
CA ALA A 42 -4.48 -0.21 14.13
C ALA A 42 -4.31 0.91 13.10
N ALA A 43 -3.60 0.63 11.98
CA ALA A 43 -3.75 1.41 10.77
C ALA A 43 -5.18 1.23 10.26
N GLU A 44 -6.08 2.05 10.79
CA GLU A 44 -7.47 2.15 10.36
C GLU A 44 -7.54 2.33 8.85
N GLY A 45 -8.30 1.45 8.18
CA GLY A 45 -8.72 1.69 6.80
C GLY A 45 -8.10 0.78 5.76
N GLY A 46 -8.02 -0.53 6.02
CA GLY A 46 -7.93 -1.52 4.96
C GLY A 46 -9.00 -1.29 3.88
N VAL A 47 -8.76 -1.86 2.70
CA VAL A 47 -9.58 -1.63 1.52
C VAL A 47 -10.66 -2.70 1.40
N SER A 48 -11.85 -2.34 0.92
CA SER A 48 -12.96 -3.28 0.76
C SER A 48 -12.72 -4.26 -0.40
N ASP A 49 -13.36 -5.43 -0.34
CA ASP A 49 -13.20 -6.45 -1.37
C ASP A 49 -13.72 -5.95 -2.74
N GLU A 50 -14.76 -5.11 -2.76
CA GLU A 50 -15.28 -4.48 -3.98
C GLU A 50 -14.24 -3.60 -4.67
N PHE A 51 -13.43 -2.87 -3.89
CA PHE A 51 -12.36 -2.07 -4.47
C PHE A 51 -11.27 -2.96 -5.06
N LEU A 52 -10.89 -4.05 -4.38
CA LEU A 52 -9.91 -5.00 -4.91
C LEU A 52 -10.36 -5.59 -6.25
N GLU A 53 -11.65 -5.90 -6.38
CA GLU A 53 -12.24 -6.43 -7.62
C GLU A 53 -12.27 -5.40 -8.75
N SER A 54 -12.39 -4.11 -8.42
CA SER A 54 -12.40 -3.01 -9.39
C SER A 54 -11.02 -2.60 -9.94
N LEU A 55 -9.93 -3.15 -9.38
CA LEU A 55 -8.57 -2.83 -9.83
C LEU A 55 -8.35 -3.21 -11.30
N GLU A 56 -7.58 -2.38 -12.01
CA GLU A 56 -7.26 -2.61 -13.43
C GLU A 56 -6.40 -3.88 -13.59
N ARG A 57 -6.89 -4.85 -14.35
CA ARG A 57 -6.18 -6.09 -14.69
C ARG A 57 -5.17 -5.85 -15.80
N VAL A 58 -4.09 -6.61 -15.78
CA VAL A 58 -2.99 -6.48 -16.76
C VAL A 58 -2.58 -7.83 -17.31
N ASP A 59 -2.48 -7.92 -18.63
CA ASP A 59 -1.91 -9.10 -19.28
C ASP A 59 -0.39 -9.08 -19.20
N VAL A 60 0.21 -10.23 -18.93
CA VAL A 60 1.68 -10.39 -18.86
C VAL A 60 2.38 -9.99 -20.15
N SER A 61 1.71 -10.19 -21.29
CA SER A 61 2.21 -9.80 -22.62
C SER A 61 2.45 -8.29 -22.75
N SER A 62 1.82 -7.46 -21.93
CA SER A 62 2.02 -6.01 -21.93
C SER A 62 3.19 -5.55 -21.07
N LEU A 63 3.74 -6.44 -20.24
CA LEU A 63 4.86 -6.16 -19.35
C LEU A 63 6.20 -6.58 -19.98
N PRO A 64 7.32 -5.95 -19.56
CA PRO A 64 8.63 -6.41 -19.95
C PRO A 64 8.89 -7.82 -19.41
N ALA A 65 9.65 -8.63 -20.15
CA ALA A 65 9.93 -10.02 -19.80
C ALA A 65 10.67 -10.22 -18.45
N ASN A 66 11.25 -9.14 -17.90
CA ASN A 66 11.92 -9.14 -16.60
C ASN A 66 11.09 -8.45 -15.51
N ALA A 67 9.78 -8.31 -15.69
CA ALA A 67 8.90 -7.78 -14.67
C ALA A 67 8.66 -8.83 -13.57
N ASP A 68 8.83 -8.41 -12.33
CA ASP A 68 8.72 -9.20 -11.12
C ASP A 68 7.79 -8.54 -10.10
N CYS A 69 7.18 -9.36 -9.25
CA CYS A 69 6.36 -8.88 -8.15
C CYS A 69 7.25 -8.36 -7.03
N ALA A 70 7.10 -7.10 -6.62
CA ALA A 70 7.92 -6.53 -5.54
C ALA A 70 7.64 -7.14 -4.14
N ILE A 71 6.58 -7.95 -4.00
CA ILE A 71 6.21 -8.61 -2.73
C ILE A 71 6.87 -9.99 -2.64
N CYS A 72 6.65 -10.86 -3.63
CA CYS A 72 7.16 -12.23 -3.62
C CYS A 72 8.45 -12.42 -4.42
N THR A 73 8.92 -11.40 -5.15
CA THR A 73 10.13 -11.39 -5.99
C THR A 73 10.15 -12.40 -7.14
N ASN A 74 9.01 -13.05 -7.42
CA ASN A 74 8.85 -13.95 -8.55
C ASN A 74 8.55 -13.17 -9.83
N LYS A 75 9.04 -13.66 -10.97
CA LYS A 75 8.73 -13.07 -12.27
C LYS A 75 7.31 -13.43 -12.68
N PHE A 76 6.62 -12.49 -13.30
CA PHE A 76 5.25 -12.73 -13.74
C PHE A 76 5.14 -13.74 -14.88
N VAL A 77 6.19 -13.83 -15.71
CA VAL A 77 6.26 -14.76 -16.85
C VAL A 77 6.40 -16.23 -16.43
N ASP A 78 6.82 -16.50 -15.19
CA ASP A 78 7.04 -17.86 -14.69
C ASP A 78 5.74 -18.47 -14.13
N ASN A 79 4.68 -17.65 -13.95
CA ASN A 79 3.38 -18.11 -13.50
C ASN A 79 2.54 -18.60 -14.70
N GLU A 80 1.88 -19.76 -14.56
CA GLU A 80 1.01 -20.34 -15.59
C GLU A 80 -0.31 -19.55 -15.74
N TYR A 81 -0.84 -19.00 -14.63
CA TYR A 81 -2.06 -18.19 -14.59
C TYR A 81 -1.85 -16.89 -13.80
N PRO A 82 -1.05 -15.95 -14.32
CA PRO A 82 -0.72 -14.69 -13.65
C PRO A 82 -1.94 -13.76 -13.58
N LEU A 83 -2.43 -13.49 -12.37
CA LEU A 83 -3.48 -12.51 -12.12
C LEU A 83 -2.86 -11.19 -11.68
N LEU A 84 -2.51 -10.34 -12.65
CA LEU A 84 -1.84 -9.07 -12.35
C LEU A 84 -2.82 -7.92 -12.24
N VAL A 85 -2.56 -7.05 -11.27
CA VAL A 85 -3.34 -5.82 -11.05
C VAL A 85 -2.42 -4.60 -10.97
N LYS A 86 -2.91 -3.47 -11.50
CA LYS A 86 -2.28 -2.15 -11.35
C LYS A 86 -2.93 -1.38 -10.22
N LEU A 87 -2.12 -0.84 -9.33
CA LEU A 87 -2.59 0.16 -8.37
C LEU A 87 -2.66 1.55 -9.03
N PRO A 88 -3.64 2.39 -8.65
CA PRO A 88 -3.84 3.73 -9.21
C PRO A 88 -2.82 4.77 -8.69
N CYS A 89 -1.56 4.37 -8.54
CA CYS A 89 -0.47 5.24 -8.05
C CYS A 89 -0.08 6.34 -9.05
N HIS A 90 -0.42 6.18 -10.32
CA HIS A 90 -0.09 7.15 -11.38
C HIS A 90 -0.83 8.49 -11.22
N VAL A 91 -1.84 8.54 -10.35
CA VAL A 91 -2.62 9.75 -10.09
C VAL A 91 -1.80 10.77 -9.28
N GLN A 92 -0.76 10.31 -8.57
CA GLN A 92 0.15 11.17 -7.81
C GLN A 92 0.95 12.11 -8.72
N VAL A 93 1.07 13.38 -8.32
CA VAL A 93 1.78 14.42 -9.07
C VAL A 93 3.26 14.06 -9.33
N SER A 94 3.89 13.37 -8.38
CA SER A 94 5.32 13.04 -8.43
C SER A 94 5.63 11.74 -9.17
N LEU A 95 4.63 10.91 -9.50
CA LEU A 95 4.87 9.56 -10.01
C LEU A 95 4.03 9.25 -11.24
N LYS A 96 4.71 9.10 -12.39
CA LYS A 96 4.07 8.82 -13.69
C LYS A 96 3.77 7.34 -13.93
N LYS A 97 4.30 6.43 -13.11
CA LYS A 97 4.24 4.98 -13.36
C LYS A 97 3.26 4.28 -12.40
N ALA A 98 2.40 3.43 -12.96
CA ALA A 98 1.57 2.53 -12.18
C ALA A 98 2.39 1.34 -11.65
N HIS A 99 2.15 0.96 -10.40
CA HIS A 99 2.78 -0.23 -9.80
C HIS A 99 1.92 -1.46 -10.05
N VAL A 100 2.56 -2.55 -10.44
CA VAL A 100 1.92 -3.81 -10.80
C VAL A 100 2.31 -4.87 -9.79
N PHE A 101 1.32 -5.66 -9.36
CA PHE A 101 1.52 -6.77 -8.44
C PHE A 101 0.67 -7.96 -8.87
N ASP A 102 1.01 -9.13 -8.33
CA ASP A 102 0.10 -10.28 -8.35
C ASP A 102 -1.03 -10.03 -7.35
N MET A 103 -2.27 -10.33 -7.76
CA MET A 103 -3.48 -10.18 -6.95
C MET A 103 -3.36 -10.93 -5.61
N ASP A 104 -2.84 -12.15 -5.64
CA ASP A 104 -2.69 -12.98 -4.44
C ASP A 104 -1.67 -12.40 -3.45
N CYS A 105 -0.71 -11.62 -3.97
CA CYS A 105 0.30 -10.96 -3.15
C CYS A 105 -0.19 -9.62 -2.58
N ILE A 106 -0.89 -8.81 -3.38
CA ILE A 106 -1.28 -7.45 -2.96
C ILE A 106 -2.58 -7.40 -2.18
N ALA A 107 -3.51 -8.34 -2.39
CA ALA A 107 -4.79 -8.34 -1.69
C ALA A 107 -4.65 -8.46 -0.15
N PRO A 108 -3.83 -9.38 0.40
CA PRO A 108 -3.61 -9.44 1.86
C PRO A 108 -3.04 -8.13 2.43
N TRP A 109 -2.16 -7.48 1.67
CA TRP A 109 -1.58 -6.20 2.06
C TRP A 109 -2.64 -5.10 2.13
N LEU A 110 -3.45 -4.95 1.07
CA LEU A 110 -4.46 -3.90 1.00
C LEU A 110 -5.60 -4.05 2.01
N LYS A 111 -5.88 -5.29 2.45
CA LYS A 111 -6.84 -5.54 3.54
C LYS A 111 -6.37 -5.01 4.89
N MET A 112 -5.07 -4.88 5.11
CA MET A 112 -4.49 -4.34 6.34
C MET A 112 -4.07 -2.88 6.19
N HIS A 113 -3.63 -2.49 4.99
CA HIS A 113 -3.05 -1.18 4.73
C HIS A 113 -3.51 -0.63 3.38
N PRO A 114 -4.20 0.52 3.33
CA PRO A 114 -4.66 1.10 2.06
C PRO A 114 -3.53 1.76 1.26
N THR A 115 -2.27 1.40 1.50
CA THR A 115 -1.12 2.07 0.91
C THR A 115 -0.36 1.17 -0.04
N CYS A 116 0.16 1.72 -1.14
CA CYS A 116 1.01 0.98 -2.05
C CYS A 116 2.36 0.62 -1.40
N PRO A 117 2.82 -0.65 -1.44
CA PRO A 117 4.11 -1.06 -0.87
C PRO A 117 5.32 -0.31 -1.43
N MET A 118 5.22 0.20 -2.66
CA MET A 118 6.34 0.82 -3.39
C MET A 118 6.41 2.34 -3.18
N CYS A 119 5.28 3.05 -3.24
CA CYS A 119 5.26 4.51 -3.14
C CYS A 119 4.47 5.07 -1.95
N ARG A 120 3.91 4.21 -1.10
CA ARG A 120 3.10 4.57 0.07
C ARG A 120 1.86 5.40 -0.23
N PHE A 121 1.46 5.51 -1.50
CA PHE A 121 0.23 6.19 -1.91
C PHE A 121 -0.99 5.52 -1.29
N ASN A 122 -1.89 6.32 -0.71
CA ASN A 122 -3.17 5.84 -0.23
C ASN A 122 -4.14 5.62 -1.39
N VAL A 123 -4.52 4.36 -1.65
CA VAL A 123 -5.37 4.00 -2.79
C VAL A 123 -6.81 4.48 -2.64
N ASN A 124 -7.27 4.76 -1.41
CA ASN A 124 -8.61 5.32 -1.16
C ASN A 124 -8.73 6.78 -1.64
N GLU A 125 -7.62 7.48 -1.82
CA GLU A 125 -7.60 8.86 -2.32
C GLU A 125 -7.63 8.92 -3.85
N ALA A 126 -7.39 7.79 -4.53
CA ALA A 126 -7.27 7.74 -5.98
C ALA A 126 -8.51 8.29 -6.70
N GLU A 127 -9.70 7.88 -6.24
CA GLU A 127 -10.96 8.31 -6.86
C GLU A 127 -11.22 9.80 -6.66
N LYS A 128 -10.97 10.32 -5.45
CA LYS A 128 -11.12 11.75 -5.15
C LYS A 128 -10.23 12.60 -6.03
N ILE A 129 -8.95 12.22 -6.17
CA ILE A 129 -8.00 12.98 -6.99
C ILE A 129 -8.36 12.86 -8.48
N ARG A 130 -8.86 11.70 -8.93
CA ARG A 130 -9.34 11.52 -10.30
C ARG A 130 -10.51 12.46 -10.60
N LEU A 131 -11.54 12.49 -9.74
CA LEU A 131 -12.70 13.36 -9.87
C LEU A 131 -12.29 14.84 -9.85
N GLN A 132 -11.39 15.24 -8.96
CA GLN A 132 -10.89 16.60 -8.89
C GLN A 132 -10.20 17.04 -10.19
N LYS A 133 -9.37 16.18 -10.79
CA LYS A 133 -8.74 16.47 -12.09
C LYS A 133 -9.77 16.60 -13.21
N LEU A 134 -10.78 15.73 -13.25
CA LEU A 134 -11.85 15.85 -14.24
C LEU A 134 -12.63 17.15 -14.08
N GLN A 135 -12.94 17.57 -12.85
CA GLN A 135 -13.64 18.83 -12.60
C GLN A 135 -12.83 20.04 -13.08
N GLU A 136 -11.52 20.04 -12.82
CA GLU A 136 -10.60 21.08 -13.30
C GLU A 136 -10.49 21.09 -14.84
N GLU A 137 -10.37 19.93 -15.49
CA GLU A 137 -10.30 19.80 -16.95
C GLU A 137 -11.59 20.24 -17.66
N LEU A 138 -12.75 20.01 -17.04
CA LEU A 138 -14.05 20.44 -17.56
C LEU A 138 -14.32 21.92 -17.34
N GLY A 139 -13.47 22.63 -16.59
CA GLY A 139 -13.63 24.06 -16.33
C GLY A 139 -14.90 24.42 -15.56
N LEU A 140 -15.52 23.45 -14.87
CA LEU A 140 -16.69 23.67 -14.02
C LEU A 140 -16.25 24.42 -12.76
N SER A 141 -16.45 25.74 -12.76
CA SER A 141 -16.48 26.50 -11.51
C SER A 141 -17.79 26.19 -10.78
N ASP A 142 -17.77 26.16 -9.45
CA ASP A 142 -18.99 26.04 -8.63
C ASP A 142 -19.94 27.24 -8.82
N ASP A 143 -19.52 28.26 -9.58
CA ASP A 143 -20.18 29.56 -9.72
C ASP A 143 -21.11 29.68 -10.95
N GLU A 144 -21.08 28.74 -11.91
CA GLU A 144 -21.81 28.85 -13.20
C GLU A 144 -23.08 27.98 -13.32
N ALA A 145 -23.52 27.33 -12.23
CA ALA A 145 -24.65 26.40 -12.27
C ALA A 145 -26.04 27.06 -12.39
N GLU A 146 -26.18 28.37 -12.15
CA GLU A 146 -27.52 29.00 -12.07
C GLU A 146 -28.04 29.65 -13.37
N GLU A 147 -27.23 29.93 -14.39
CA GLU A 147 -27.70 30.80 -15.50
C GLU A 147 -27.94 30.07 -16.85
N GLY A 148 -27.62 28.78 -16.99
CA GLY A 148 -27.56 28.11 -18.30
C GLY A 148 -28.81 27.36 -18.78
N TRP A 149 -29.74 27.00 -17.90
CA TRP A 149 -30.82 26.06 -18.23
C TRP A 149 -32.23 26.69 -18.33
N ASP A 150 -32.39 27.95 -17.93
CA ASP A 150 -33.69 28.63 -17.91
C ASP A 150 -34.04 29.40 -19.20
N VAL A 151 -33.24 29.26 -20.27
CA VAL A 151 -33.46 30.02 -21.52
C VAL A 151 -34.50 29.38 -22.45
N TYR A 152 -34.92 28.13 -22.22
CA TYR A 152 -35.95 27.44 -23.02
C TYR A 152 -37.11 26.90 -22.17
N GLY A 153 -37.73 27.78 -21.37
CA GLY A 153 -39.00 27.55 -20.67
C GLY A 153 -40.16 28.31 -21.31
#